data_AF-A0A9D4GP90-F1
#
_entry.id   AF-A0A9D4GP90-F1
#
_cell.length_a   1.000
_cell.length_b   1.000
_cell.length_c   1.000
_cell.angle_alpha   90.00
_cell.angle_beta   90.00
_cell.angle_gamma   90.00
#
_symmetry.space_group_name_H-M   'P 1'
#
loop_
_entity.id
_entity.type
_entity.pdbx_description
1 polymer ?
#
loop_
_entity_poly.entity_id
_entity_poly.type
_entity_poly.pdbx_seq_one_letter_code
_entity_poly.pdbx_strand_id
1 'polypeptide(L)'
;MLLLLLLLLLLLLLLLLLLLLLLLLLLLLLLLLLLLLLLLLLPLLLLLLLLLLLLLLLVLLLLVLLPPPPPRLLLLLLLLLPLLLLLLPLLLLLLLLLLLPLLLLLLLLLLLLLLLLLLLLLLLLLLLLLLLLLLLLLLLQLLLLLLLLLLLLLLLLLLLLLHHHHHHHSQ
;
A
#
# COMPACT_ATOMS: atom_id res chain seq x y z
N MET A 1 -36.82 2.50 -3.87
CA MET A 1 -35.83 1.43 -3.59
C MET A 1 -34.62 1.51 -4.51
N LEU A 2 -34.78 1.43 -5.84
CA LEU A 2 -33.65 1.48 -6.78
C LEU A 2 -32.75 2.73 -6.64
N LEU A 3 -33.35 3.92 -6.50
CA LEU A 3 -32.62 5.17 -6.28
C LEU A 3 -31.75 5.12 -5.01
N LEU A 4 -32.28 4.56 -3.91
CA LEU A 4 -31.56 4.43 -2.65
C LEU A 4 -30.34 3.50 -2.80
N LEU A 5 -30.50 2.39 -3.52
CA LEU A 5 -29.43 1.44 -3.74
C LEU A 5 -28.33 2.02 -4.65
N LEU A 6 -28.71 2.79 -5.67
CA LEU A 6 -27.76 3.54 -6.51
C LEU A 6 -26.98 4.58 -5.70
N LEU A 7 -27.67 5.35 -4.83
CA LEU A 7 -27.03 6.33 -3.96
C LEU A 7 -26.04 5.65 -2.99
N LEU A 8 -26.41 4.51 -2.41
CA LEU A 8 -25.54 3.73 -1.54
C LEU A 8 -24.29 3.25 -2.28
N LEU A 9 -24.46 2.75 -3.52
CA LEU A 9 -23.36 2.31 -4.38
C LEU A 9 -22.38 3.47 -4.66
N LEU A 10 -22.92 4.65 -5.01
CA LEU A 10 -22.13 5.85 -5.27
C LEU A 10 -21.35 6.29 -4.02
N LEU A 11 -22.00 6.31 -2.86
CA LEU A 11 -21.37 6.66 -1.58
C LEU A 11 -20.23 5.69 -1.24
N LEU A 12 -20.46 4.39 -1.42
CA LEU A 12 -19.45 3.35 -1.19
C LEU A 12 -18.23 3.55 -2.10
N LEU A 13 -18.46 3.84 -3.38
CA LEU A 13 -17.40 4.12 -4.35
C LEU A 13 -16.59 5.36 -3.98
N LEU A 14 -17.27 6.44 -3.56
CA LEU A 14 -16.60 7.67 -3.12
C LEU A 14 -15.75 7.43 -1.88
N LEU A 15 -16.31 6.71 -0.89
CA LEU A 15 -15.58 6.35 0.34
C LEU A 15 -14.34 5.52 0.02
N LEU A 16 -14.46 4.54 -0.90
CA LEU A 16 -13.34 3.75 -1.38
C LEU A 16 -12.25 4.63 -1.98
N LEU A 17 -12.62 5.53 -2.90
CA LEU A 17 -11.67 6.42 -3.55
C LEU A 17 -10.92 7.28 -2.52
N LEU A 18 -11.66 7.83 -1.54
CA LEU A 18 -11.08 8.63 -0.47
C LEU A 18 -10.11 7.82 0.40
N LEU A 19 -10.50 6.61 0.80
CA LEU A 19 -9.66 5.71 1.61
C LEU A 19 -8.37 5.36 0.86
N LEU A 20 -8.49 5.02 -0.43
CA LEU A 20 -7.35 4.71 -1.29
C LEU A 20 -6.40 5.90 -1.40
N LEU A 21 -6.93 7.10 -1.62
CA LEU A 21 -6.16 8.34 -1.73
C LEU A 21 -5.42 8.65 -0.42
N LEU A 22 -6.11 8.57 0.72
CA LEU A 22 -5.53 8.81 2.04
C LEU A 22 -4.38 7.84 2.31
N LEU A 23 -4.58 6.56 2.00
CA LEU A 23 -3.57 5.54 2.26
C LEU A 23 -2.38 5.68 1.30
N LEU A 24 -2.62 6.01 0.02
CA LEU A 24 -1.56 6.34 -0.92
C LEU A 24 -0.72 7.52 -0.43
N LEU A 25 -1.37 8.57 0.09
CA LEU A 25 -0.68 9.74 0.65
C LEU A 25 0.17 9.35 1.86
N LEU A 26 -0.36 8.53 2.77
CA LEU A 26 0.38 8.02 3.92
C LEU A 26 1.60 7.20 3.49
N LEU A 27 1.43 6.32 2.50
CA LEU A 27 2.51 5.51 1.93
C LEU A 27 3.62 6.40 1.36
N LEU A 28 3.24 7.41 0.57
CA LEU A 28 4.16 8.38 -0.02
C LEU A 28 4.92 9.16 1.06
N LEU A 29 4.22 9.61 2.11
CA LEU A 29 4.83 10.33 3.23
C LEU A 29 5.86 9.44 3.96
N LEU A 30 5.52 8.18 4.24
CA LEU A 30 6.42 7.24 4.89
C LEU A 30 7.68 7.01 4.04
N LEU A 31 7.48 6.81 2.74
CA LEU A 31 8.58 6.62 1.78
C LEU A 31 9.49 7.85 1.74
N LEU A 32 8.91 9.06 1.71
CA LEU A 32 9.66 10.31 1.71
C LEU A 32 10.48 10.46 3.01
N LEU A 33 9.88 10.19 4.16
CA LEU A 33 10.57 10.22 5.45
C LEU A 33 11.75 9.23 5.47
N LEU A 34 11.53 8.01 5.00
CA LEU A 34 12.57 6.98 4.88
C LEU A 34 13.72 7.44 4.00
N LEU A 35 13.40 8.00 2.82
CA LEU A 35 14.38 8.52 1.89
C LEU A 35 15.18 9.66 2.51
N LEU A 36 14.53 10.60 3.20
CA LEU A 36 15.18 11.70 3.88
C LEU A 36 16.14 11.20 4.97
N LEU A 37 15.70 10.23 5.78
CA LEU A 37 16.52 9.61 6.82
C LEU A 37 17.77 8.97 6.22
N LEU A 38 17.61 8.21 5.13
CA LEU A 38 18.72 7.59 4.42
C LEU A 38 19.67 8.64 3.85
N LEU A 39 19.12 9.65 3.18
CA LEU A 39 19.88 10.75 2.57
C LEU A 39 20.69 11.53 3.60
N LEU A 40 20.19 11.68 4.83
CA LEU A 40 20.89 12.38 5.91
C LEU A 40 21.98 11.49 6.55
N LEU A 41 21.62 10.27 6.95
CA LEU A 41 22.49 9.44 7.78
C LEU A 41 23.60 8.74 7.00
N LEU A 42 23.31 8.28 5.77
CA LEU A 42 24.27 7.57 4.94
C LEU A 42 25.53 8.40 4.63
N PRO A 43 25.45 9.65 4.12
CA PRO A 43 26.65 10.42 3.82
C PRO A 43 27.45 10.75 5.09
N LEU A 44 26.79 10.96 6.24
CA LEU A 44 27.49 11.20 7.50
C LEU A 44 28.30 9.99 7.95
N LEU A 45 27.73 8.78 7.85
CA LEU A 45 28.46 7.55 8.16
C LEU A 45 29.59 7.28 7.16
N LEU A 46 29.36 7.53 5.86
CA LEU A 46 30.39 7.40 4.83
C LEU A 46 31.53 8.41 5.05
N LEU A 47 31.23 9.64 5.43
CA LEU A 47 32.22 10.66 5.78
C LEU A 47 33.05 10.20 6.99
N LEU A 48 32.41 9.67 8.03
CA LEU A 48 33.10 9.17 9.21
C LEU A 48 34.01 7.98 8.87
N LEU A 49 33.53 7.06 8.03
CA LEU A 49 34.34 5.95 7.49
C LEU A 49 35.55 6.47 6.72
N LEU A 50 35.34 7.43 5.80
CA LEU A 50 36.40 8.02 4.99
C LEU A 50 37.45 8.72 5.87
N LEU A 51 37.02 9.49 6.86
CA LEU A 51 37.89 10.18 7.82
C LEU A 51 38.74 9.16 8.59
N LEU A 52 38.12 8.07 9.06
CA LEU A 52 38.81 7.00 9.77
C LEU A 52 39.85 6.31 8.88
N LEU A 53 39.49 6.01 7.63
CA LEU A 53 40.40 5.41 6.65
C LEU A 53 41.57 6.34 6.31
N LEU A 54 41.30 7.63 6.14
CA LEU A 54 42.33 8.64 5.89
C LEU A 54 43.30 8.74 7.09
N LEU A 55 42.76 8.74 8.31
CA LEU A 55 43.55 8.75 9.53
C LEU A 55 44.42 7.50 9.65
N LEU A 56 43.86 6.32 9.36
CA LEU A 56 44.60 5.06 9.34
C LEU A 56 45.74 5.11 8.32
N LEU A 57 45.45 5.58 7.09
CA LEU A 57 46.46 5.74 6.04
C LEU A 57 47.57 6.70 6.48
N LEU A 58 47.22 7.83 7.09
CA LEU A 58 48.18 8.80 7.60
C LEU A 58 49.10 8.18 8.66
N VAL A 59 48.54 7.44 9.62
CA VAL A 59 49.31 6.73 10.66
C VAL A 59 50.27 5.72 10.03
N LEU A 60 49.80 4.94 9.05
CA LEU A 60 50.65 4.00 8.31
C LEU A 60 51.76 4.70 7.53
N LEU A 61 51.45 5.82 6.87
CA LEU A 61 52.42 6.61 6.13
C LEU A 61 53.50 7.18 7.04
N LEU A 62 53.11 7.70 8.21
CA LEU A 62 54.04 8.22 9.22
C LEU A 62 54.97 7.12 9.76
N LEU A 63 54.47 5.89 9.93
CA LEU A 63 55.29 4.74 10.33
C LEU A 63 56.35 4.36 9.29
N VAL A 64 56.07 4.56 7.99
CA VAL A 64 56.96 4.16 6.89
C VAL A 64 57.95 5.27 6.51
N LEU A 65 57.50 6.52 6.45
CA LEU A 65 58.29 7.62 5.89
C LEU A 65 59.19 8.33 6.91
N LEU A 66 58.90 8.27 8.21
CA LEU A 66 59.76 8.93 9.18
C LEU A 66 61.05 8.12 9.42
N PRO A 67 62.22 8.77 9.55
CA PRO A 67 63.39 8.13 10.16
C PRO A 67 63.02 7.60 11.55
N PRO A 68 63.70 6.57 12.09
CA PRO A 68 63.22 5.81 13.25
C PRO A 68 62.70 6.77 14.33
N PRO A 69 61.37 6.84 14.52
CA PRO A 69 60.80 7.86 15.38
C PRO A 69 61.31 7.63 16.80
N PRO A 70 61.41 8.69 17.62
CA PRO A 70 61.78 8.51 19.01
C PRO A 70 60.86 7.46 19.64
N PRO A 71 61.39 6.57 20.48
CA PRO A 71 60.68 5.35 20.91
C PRO A 71 59.33 5.65 21.55
N ARG A 72 59.16 6.82 22.17
CA ARG A 72 57.88 7.27 22.74
C ARG A 72 56.79 7.51 21.69
N LEU A 73 57.12 8.13 20.55
CA LEU A 73 56.17 8.35 19.47
C LEU A 73 55.86 7.03 18.77
N LEU A 74 56.85 6.15 18.60
CA LEU A 74 56.64 4.82 18.06
C LEU A 74 55.64 4.02 18.92
N LEU A 75 55.81 4.02 20.24
CA LEU A 75 54.89 3.36 21.17
C LEU A 75 53.47 3.93 21.08
N LEU A 76 53.33 5.26 20.96
CA LEU A 76 52.03 5.90 20.81
C LEU A 76 51.34 5.50 19.50
N LEU A 77 52.07 5.49 18.37
CA LEU A 77 51.55 5.07 17.07
C LEU A 77 51.18 3.59 17.06
N LEU A 78 52.02 2.74 17.69
CA LEU A 78 51.76 1.31 17.84
C LEU A 78 50.52 1.04 18.70
N LEU A 79 50.21 1.90 19.67
CA LEU A 79 48.98 1.80 20.46
C LEU A 79 47.76 2.38 19.72
N LEU A 80 47.94 3.42 18.93
CA LEU A 80 46.87 4.05 18.14
C LEU A 80 46.39 3.15 17.00
N LEU A 81 47.31 2.47 16.30
CA LEU A 81 46.99 1.60 15.17
C LEU A 81 45.94 0.50 15.50
N PRO A 82 46.12 -0.34 16.53
CA PRO A 82 45.13 -1.36 16.88
C PRO A 82 43.81 -0.74 17.33
N LEU A 83 43.82 0.45 17.95
CA LEU A 83 42.59 1.18 18.28
C LEU A 83 41.83 1.56 17.02
N LEU A 84 42.50 2.12 16.00
CA LEU A 84 41.88 2.48 14.72
C LEU A 84 41.37 1.25 13.97
N LEU A 85 42.16 0.16 13.96
CA LEU A 85 41.76 -1.11 13.36
C LEU A 85 40.55 -1.74 14.06
N LEU A 86 40.35 -1.50 15.35
CA LEU A 86 39.17 -1.94 16.10
C LEU A 86 37.96 -1.03 15.87
N LEU A 87 38.16 0.28 15.67
CA LEU A 87 37.09 1.22 15.36
C LEU A 87 36.47 0.97 13.98
N LEU A 88 37.26 0.50 13.00
CA LEU A 88 36.77 0.20 11.65
C LEU A 88 35.64 -0.85 11.62
N PRO A 89 35.80 -2.07 12.16
CA PRO A 89 34.73 -3.06 12.20
C PRO A 89 33.56 -2.61 13.08
N LEU A 90 33.81 -1.82 14.13
CA LEU A 90 32.73 -1.22 14.95
C LEU A 90 31.86 -0.27 14.11
N LEU A 91 32.49 0.58 13.29
CA LEU A 91 31.77 1.50 12.41
C LEU A 91 31.02 0.75 11.30
N LEU A 92 31.62 -0.30 10.75
CA LEU A 92 30.93 -1.18 9.79
C LEU A 92 29.72 -1.89 10.44
N LEU A 93 29.86 -2.35 11.69
CA LEU A 93 28.76 -2.92 12.45
C LEU A 93 27.65 -1.87 12.67
N LEU A 94 28.00 -0.64 13.02
CA LEU A 94 27.05 0.46 13.18
C LEU A 94 26.30 0.74 11.87
N LEU A 95 27.01 0.74 10.73
CA LEU A 95 26.41 0.88 9.41
C LEU A 95 25.40 -0.25 9.14
N LEU A 96 25.79 -1.51 9.39
CA LEU A 96 24.90 -2.66 9.24
C LEU A 96 23.68 -2.56 10.16
N LEU A 97 23.90 -2.17 11.42
CA LEU A 97 22.84 -1.99 12.41
C LEU A 97 21.87 -0.88 12.02
N LEU A 98 22.32 0.17 11.32
CA LEU A 98 21.45 1.21 10.77
C LEU A 98 20.68 0.72 9.53
N LEU A 99 21.34 -0.05 8.65
CA LEU A 99 20.72 -0.56 7.43
C LEU A 99 19.64 -1.62 7.72
N LEU A 100 19.80 -2.42 8.77
CA LEU A 100 18.84 -3.45 9.16
C LEU A 100 17.41 -2.92 9.45
N PRO A 101 17.19 -1.92 10.33
CA PRO A 101 15.87 -1.36 10.59
C PRO A 101 15.30 -0.66 9.34
N LEU A 102 16.14 -0.07 8.49
CA LEU A 102 15.69 0.49 7.21
C LEU A 102 15.14 -0.60 6.28
N LEU A 103 15.83 -1.74 6.17
CA LEU A 103 15.37 -2.90 5.40
C LEU A 103 14.08 -3.49 5.99
N LEU A 104 13.98 -3.59 7.32
CA LEU A 104 12.77 -4.05 7.98
C LEU A 104 11.59 -3.10 7.76
N LEU A 105 11.83 -1.78 7.79
CA LEU A 105 10.81 -0.78 7.48
C LEU A 105 10.37 -0.87 6.01
N LEU A 106 11.30 -1.10 5.08
CA LEU A 106 10.97 -1.35 3.68
C LEU A 106 10.11 -2.62 3.52
N LEU A 107 10.44 -3.70 4.22
CA LEU A 107 9.65 -4.92 4.20
C LEU A 107 8.24 -4.67 4.77
N LEU A 108 8.14 -3.92 5.86
CA LEU A 108 6.85 -3.53 6.45
C LEU A 108 6.03 -2.69 5.47
N LEU A 109 6.66 -1.74 4.76
CA LEU A 109 6.02 -0.95 3.71
C LEU A 109 5.47 -1.86 2.60
N LEU A 110 6.27 -2.84 2.15
CA LEU A 110 5.84 -3.80 1.14
C LEU A 110 4.65 -4.65 1.63
N LEU A 111 4.70 -5.12 2.88
CA LEU A 111 3.59 -5.87 3.48
C LEU A 111 2.33 -5.01 3.57
N LEU A 112 2.46 -3.75 3.98
CA LEU A 112 1.35 -2.80 4.03
C LEU A 112 0.75 -2.58 2.63
N LEU A 113 1.59 -2.44 1.61
CA LEU A 113 1.16 -2.33 0.21
C LEU A 113 0.40 -3.60 -0.25
N LEU A 114 0.89 -4.78 0.11
CA LEU A 114 0.21 -6.03 -0.21
C LEU A 114 -1.15 -6.12 0.49
N LEU A 115 -1.21 -5.77 1.78
CA LEU A 115 -2.46 -5.73 2.54
C LEU A 115 -3.45 -4.75 1.91
N LEU A 116 -2.98 -3.58 1.48
CA LEU A 116 -3.79 -2.61 0.76
C LEU A 116 -4.37 -3.22 -0.52
N LEU A 117 -3.53 -3.86 -1.32
CA LEU A 117 -3.95 -4.49 -2.57
C LEU A 117 -5.03 -5.55 -2.30
N LEU A 118 -4.84 -6.36 -1.26
CA LEU A 118 -5.83 -7.36 -0.85
C LEU A 118 -7.14 -6.72 -0.41
N LEU A 119 -7.09 -5.66 0.40
CA LEU A 119 -8.28 -4.92 0.83
C LEU A 119 -9.03 -4.34 -0.37
N LEU A 120 -8.31 -3.74 -1.31
CA LEU A 120 -8.86 -3.20 -2.56
C LEU A 120 -9.55 -4.31 -3.36
N LEU A 121 -8.90 -5.47 -3.50
CA LEU A 121 -9.46 -6.62 -4.20
C LEU A 121 -10.74 -7.13 -3.53
N LEU A 122 -10.74 -7.27 -2.20
CA LEU A 122 -11.91 -7.70 -1.44
C LEU A 122 -13.08 -6.73 -1.63
N LEU A 123 -12.81 -5.43 -1.57
CA LEU A 123 -13.84 -4.43 -1.75
C LEU A 123 -14.35 -4.38 -3.19
N LEU A 124 -13.49 -4.54 -4.19
CA LEU A 124 -13.90 -4.67 -5.59
C LEU A 124 -14.81 -5.88 -5.78
N LEU A 125 -14.48 -7.02 -5.15
CA LEU A 125 -15.32 -8.21 -5.17
C LEU A 125 -16.69 -7.93 -4.54
N LEU A 126 -16.72 -7.24 -3.40
CA LEU A 126 -17.98 -6.84 -2.76
C LEU A 126 -18.81 -5.92 -3.66
N LEU A 127 -18.19 -4.95 -4.32
CA LEU A 127 -18.84 -4.06 -5.28
C LEU A 127 -19.44 -4.85 -6.45
N LEU A 128 -18.68 -5.80 -7.01
CA LEU A 128 -19.14 -6.68 -8.09
C LEU A 128 -20.34 -7.52 -7.64
N LEU A 129 -20.29 -8.09 -6.44
CA LEU A 129 -21.39 -8.87 -5.88
C LEU A 129 -22.65 -8.01 -5.70
N LEU A 130 -22.51 -6.79 -5.18
CA LEU A 130 -23.62 -5.85 -5.03
C LEU A 130 -24.22 -5.47 -6.38
N LEU A 131 -23.39 -5.25 -7.40
CA LEU A 131 -23.83 -4.98 -8.76
C LEU A 131 -24.62 -6.17 -9.35
N LEU A 132 -24.11 -7.39 -9.17
CA LEU A 132 -24.80 -8.61 -9.60
C LEU A 132 -26.16 -8.75 -8.92
N LEU A 133 -26.24 -8.46 -7.61
CA LEU A 133 -27.49 -8.48 -6.87
C LEU A 133 -28.47 -7.43 -7.42
N LEU A 134 -28.02 -6.21 -7.71
CA LEU A 134 -28.84 -5.17 -8.33
C LEU A 134 -29.38 -5.64 -9.68
N LEU A 135 -28.54 -6.26 -10.51
CA LEU A 135 -28.95 -6.82 -11.81
C LEU A 135 -30.04 -7.89 -11.63
N LEU A 136 -29.86 -8.80 -10.68
CA LEU A 136 -30.83 -9.85 -10.38
C LEU A 136 -32.17 -9.27 -9.92
N LEU A 137 -32.15 -8.27 -9.05
CA LEU A 137 -33.36 -7.57 -8.58
C LEU A 137 -34.10 -6.89 -9.74
N LEU A 138 -33.37 -6.24 -10.64
CA LEU A 138 -33.93 -5.63 -11.85
C LEU A 138 -34.60 -6.67 -12.75
N LEU A 139 -33.93 -7.81 -12.97
CA LEU A 139 -34.48 -8.91 -13.76
C LEU A 139 -35.77 -9.46 -13.14
N LEU A 140 -35.78 -9.68 -11.82
CA LEU A 140 -36.96 -10.14 -11.10
C LEU A 140 -38.12 -9.15 -11.20
N GLN A 141 -37.83 -7.84 -11.06
CA GLN A 141 -38.85 -6.80 -11.19
C GLN A 141 -39.46 -6.78 -12.60
N LEU A 142 -38.62 -6.94 -13.63
CA LEU A 142 -39.09 -7.03 -15.02
C LEU A 142 -39.98 -8.26 -15.22
N LEU A 143 -39.60 -9.41 -14.69
CA LEU A 143 -40.38 -10.64 -14.77
C LEU A 143 -41.76 -10.48 -14.10
N LEU A 144 -41.81 -9.87 -12.92
CA LEU A 144 -43.06 -9.60 -12.21
C LEU A 144 -43.97 -8.66 -13.00
N LEU A 145 -43.40 -7.62 -13.63
CA LEU A 145 -44.14 -6.70 -14.48
C LEU A 145 -44.73 -7.41 -15.71
N LEU A 146 -43.95 -8.29 -16.34
CA LEU A 146 -44.42 -9.13 -17.44
C LEU A 146 -45.58 -10.03 -17.01
N LEU A 147 -45.47 -10.67 -15.85
CA LEU A 147 -46.53 -11.53 -15.30
C LEU A 147 -47.82 -10.74 -15.03
N LEU A 148 -47.70 -9.55 -14.44
CA LEU A 148 -48.83 -8.67 -14.18
C LEU A 148 -49.52 -8.25 -15.50
N LEU A 149 -48.74 -7.90 -16.51
CA LEU A 149 -49.25 -7.58 -17.85
C LEU A 149 -50.03 -8.76 -18.45
N LEU A 150 -49.48 -9.97 -18.36
CA LEU A 150 -50.13 -11.20 -18.82
C LEU A 150 -51.48 -11.42 -18.12
N LEU A 151 -51.51 -11.24 -16.79
CA LEU A 151 -52.73 -11.39 -15.99
C LEU A 151 -53.80 -10.37 -16.36
N LEU A 152 -53.41 -9.11 -16.60
CA LEU A 152 -54.31 -8.06 -17.08
C LEU A 152 -54.89 -8.40 -18.45
N LEU A 153 -54.07 -8.91 -19.37
CA LEU A 153 -54.50 -9.39 -20.68
C LEU A 153 -55.53 -10.53 -20.56
N LEU A 154 -55.27 -11.50 -19.69
CA LEU A 154 -56.21 -12.61 -19.43
C LEU A 154 -57.54 -12.11 -18.87
N LEU A 155 -57.51 -11.15 -17.94
CA LEU A 155 -58.72 -10.56 -17.36
C LEU A 155 -59.52 -9.78 -18.41
N LEU A 156 -58.84 -9.01 -19.27
CA LEU A 156 -59.46 -8.32 -20.41
C LEU A 156 -60.14 -9.31 -21.35
N LEU A 157 -59.46 -10.40 -21.71
CA LEU A 157 -60.04 -11.47 -22.53
C LEU A 157 -61.28 -12.07 -21.87
N LEU A 158 -61.24 -12.34 -20.57
CA LEU A 158 -62.39 -12.87 -19.82
C LEU A 158 -63.57 -11.89 -19.81
N LEU A 159 -63.33 -10.59 -19.61
CA LEU A 159 -64.37 -9.56 -19.69
C LEU A 159 -65.00 -9.48 -21.09
N LEU A 160 -64.18 -9.55 -22.14
CA LEU A 160 -64.67 -9.58 -23.52
C LEU A 160 -65.55 -10.81 -23.77
N LEU A 161 -65.16 -11.98 -23.27
CA LEU A 161 -65.96 -13.20 -23.36
C LEU A 161 -67.30 -13.08 -22.63
N LEU A 162 -67.30 -12.52 -21.41
CA LEU A 162 -68.54 -12.29 -20.65
C LEU A 162 -69.45 -11.27 -21.34
N HIS A 163 -68.89 -10.19 -21.85
CA HIS A 163 -69.64 -9.17 -22.58
C HIS A 163 -70.29 -9.76 -23.84
N HIS A 164 -69.54 -10.55 -24.61
CA HIS A 164 -70.04 -11.25 -25.77
C HIS A 164 -71.18 -12.22 -25.41
N HIS A 165 -71.02 -12.97 -24.31
CA HIS A 165 -72.06 -13.90 -23.84
C HIS A 165 -73.34 -13.18 -23.42
N HIS A 166 -73.22 -12.07 -22.68
CA HIS A 166 -74.38 -11.25 -22.30
C HIS A 166 -75.11 -10.69 -23.52
N HIS A 167 -74.37 -10.17 -24.51
CA HIS A 167 -74.96 -9.64 -25.73
C HIS A 167 -75.73 -10.72 -26.52
N HIS A 168 -75.22 -11.96 -26.53
CA HIS A 168 -75.90 -13.09 -27.18
C HIS A 168 -77.13 -13.58 -26.42
N HIS A 169 -77.16 -13.49 -25.09
CA HIS A 169 -78.34 -13.87 -24.29
C HIS A 169 -79.43 -12.79 -24.22
N SER A 170 -79.12 -11.56 -24.61
CA SER A 170 -80.09 -10.45 -24.67
C SER A 170 -80.86 -10.34 -26.00
N GLN A 171 -80.66 -11.28 -26.92
CA GLN A 171 -81.40 -11.42 -28.18
C GLN A 171 -82.29 -12.66 -28.13
#